data_AF-A0A7S3U9D0-F1
#
_entry.id   AF-A0A7S3U9D0-F1
#
_cell.length_a   1.000
_cell.length_b   1.000
_cell.length_c   1.000
_cell.angle_alpha   90.00
_cell.angle_beta   90.00
_cell.angle_gamma   90.00
#
_symmetry.space_group_name_H-M   'P 1'
#
loop_
_entity.id
_entity.type
_entity.pdbx_description
1 polymer ?
#
loop_
_entity_poly.entity_id
_entity_poly.type
_entity_poly.pdbx_seq_one_letter_code
_entity_poly.pdbx_strand_id
1 'polypeptide(L)'
;VVKHDELFIPPMLAVGAVHHYLIKNGNRTQVSLVVNTGQCWSTHHFACLIGYGASAICPHVALAHIRRWHDSKKGATRSDGQTVEQCQQNFKSAILGGIRKIMSKMGISVLECYRGAQIFQCLGLSDDVVSRAFDGTPSVVQGMTLQEIANESMLFHKRAFPEIEPTKLETQ
;
A
#
# COMPACT_ATOMS: atom_id res chain seq x y z
N VAL A 1 6.40 -4.99 11.83
CA VAL A 1 5.14 -5.51 12.40
C VAL A 1 4.64 -4.45 13.35
N VAL A 2 3.42 -3.96 13.15
CA VAL A 2 2.81 -2.92 14.00
C VAL A 2 2.49 -3.55 15.36
N LYS A 3 2.91 -2.90 16.45
CA LYS A 3 2.62 -3.35 17.82
C LYS A 3 1.22 -2.94 18.27
N HIS A 4 0.74 -3.51 19.38
CA HIS A 4 -0.57 -3.19 19.95
C HIS A 4 -0.75 -1.71 20.30
N ASP A 5 0.34 -1.01 20.65
CA ASP A 5 0.26 0.40 21.05
C ASP A 5 0.60 1.37 19.89
N GLU A 6 0.78 0.86 18.67
CA GLU A 6 1.22 1.64 17.52
C GLU A 6 0.15 1.67 16.43
N LEU A 7 -0.11 2.84 15.87
CA LEU A 7 -0.92 2.98 14.65
C LEU A 7 -0.01 3.22 13.45
N PHE A 8 -0.36 2.63 12.31
CA PHE A 8 0.37 2.86 11.08
C PHE A 8 -0.22 4.04 10.30
N ILE A 9 0.64 4.76 9.59
CA ILE A 9 0.22 5.73 8.58
C ILE A 9 -0.01 4.94 7.27
N PRO A 10 -1.13 5.14 6.56
CA PRO A 10 -1.34 4.53 5.25
C PRO A 10 -0.14 4.80 4.34
N PRO A 11 0.45 3.76 3.70
CA PRO A 11 1.72 3.90 2.99
C PRO A 11 1.64 4.90 1.83
N MET A 12 0.47 4.99 1.20
CA MET A 12 0.18 5.95 0.15
C MET A 12 0.30 7.41 0.63
N LEU A 13 -0.29 7.71 1.79
CA LEU A 13 -0.25 9.03 2.40
C LEU A 13 1.17 9.39 2.83
N ALA A 14 1.88 8.44 3.46
CA ALA A 14 3.26 8.63 3.90
C ALA A 14 4.21 8.92 2.74
N VAL A 15 4.15 8.12 1.67
CA VAL A 15 5.02 8.27 0.50
C VAL A 15 4.73 9.56 -0.24
N GLY A 16 3.46 9.87 -0.49
CA GLY A 16 3.05 11.10 -1.15
C GLY A 16 3.51 12.34 -0.39
N ALA A 17 3.25 12.41 0.92
CA ALA A 17 3.66 13.53 1.76
C ALA A 17 5.18 13.75 1.74
N VAL A 18 5.96 12.67 1.92
CA VAL A 18 7.43 12.74 1.88
C VAL A 18 7.93 13.12 0.48
N HIS A 19 7.32 12.56 -0.57
CA HIS A 19 7.69 12.86 -1.95
C HIS A 19 7.53 14.35 -2.27
N HIS A 20 6.36 14.92 -1.95
CA HIS A 20 6.08 16.33 -2.18
C HIS A 20 6.91 17.25 -1.30
N TYR A 21 7.13 16.89 -0.04
CA TYR A 21 8.02 17.63 0.85
C TYR A 21 9.46 17.70 0.29
N LEU A 22 9.99 16.58 -0.22
CA LEU A 22 11.31 16.55 -0.83
C LEU A 22 11.39 17.34 -2.14
N ILE A 23 10.30 17.39 -2.93
CA ILE A 23 10.22 18.24 -4.11
C ILE A 23 10.27 19.72 -3.71
N LYS A 24 9.47 20.13 -2.73
CA LYS A 24 9.40 21.51 -2.23
C LYS A 24 10.75 22.01 -1.70
N ASN A 25 11.56 21.12 -1.14
CA ASN A 25 12.90 21.42 -0.64
C ASN A 25 14.03 21.18 -1.66
N GLY A 26 13.74 20.80 -2.91
CA GLY A 26 14.75 20.55 -3.94
C GLY A 26 15.61 19.29 -3.72
N ASN A 27 15.28 18.45 -2.73
CA ASN A 27 16.08 17.28 -2.33
C ASN A 27 15.62 15.98 -3.00
N ARG A 28 14.52 15.99 -3.77
CA ARG A 28 13.94 14.75 -4.35
C ARG A 28 14.89 14.00 -5.28
N THR A 29 15.76 14.69 -6.00
CA THR A 29 16.73 14.07 -6.93
C THR A 29 17.88 13.36 -6.22
N GLN A 30 18.15 13.70 -4.95
CA GLN A 30 19.29 13.19 -4.19
C GLN A 30 18.98 11.89 -3.44
N VAL A 31 17.70 11.50 -3.34
CA VAL A 31 17.26 10.37 -2.52
C VAL A 31 16.30 9.45 -3.28
N SER A 32 16.28 8.17 -2.91
CA SER A 32 15.29 7.20 -3.37
C SER A 32 14.38 6.78 -2.22
N LEU A 33 13.08 6.68 -2.51
CA LEU A 33 12.07 6.28 -1.52
C LEU A 33 11.79 4.79 -1.67
N VAL A 34 12.11 4.01 -0.63
CA VAL A 34 11.82 2.57 -0.58
C VAL A 34 10.72 2.33 0.44
N VAL A 35 9.63 1.69 0.01
CA VAL A 35 8.43 1.52 0.81
C VAL A 35 8.34 0.08 1.29
N ASN A 36 8.59 -0.15 2.57
CA ASN A 36 8.35 -1.44 3.19
C ASN A 36 6.98 -1.43 3.88
N THR A 37 5.98 -2.11 3.29
CA THR A 37 4.59 -2.00 3.76
C THR A 37 3.86 -3.34 3.77
N GLY A 38 2.96 -3.48 4.74
CA GLY A 38 2.00 -4.58 4.79
C GLY A 38 0.73 -4.33 3.99
N GLN A 39 0.43 -3.07 3.65
CA GLN A 39 -0.78 -2.65 2.92
C GLN A 39 -0.56 -2.53 1.41
N CYS A 40 0.15 -3.49 0.81
CA CYS A 40 0.37 -3.53 -0.63
C CYS A 40 0.31 -4.97 -1.14
N TRP A 41 -0.69 -5.28 -1.98
CA TRP A 41 -0.91 -6.62 -2.51
C TRP A 41 -1.58 -6.62 -3.90
N SER A 42 -2.34 -5.57 -4.24
CA SER A 42 -2.99 -5.44 -5.55
C SER A 42 -2.11 -4.66 -6.53
N THR A 43 -2.28 -4.89 -7.83
CA THR A 43 -1.58 -4.15 -8.90
C THR A 43 -1.79 -2.64 -8.79
N HIS A 44 -3.00 -2.21 -8.38
CA HIS A 44 -3.33 -0.82 -8.16
C HIS A 44 -2.53 -0.21 -7.01
N HIS A 45 -2.35 -0.92 -5.89
CA HIS A 45 -1.55 -0.40 -4.77
C HIS A 45 -0.11 -0.12 -5.19
N PHE A 46 0.51 -1.01 -5.99
CA PHE A 46 1.85 -0.76 -6.52
C PHE A 46 1.86 0.43 -7.48
N ALA A 47 0.91 0.49 -8.41
CA ALA A 47 0.83 1.58 -9.38
C ALA A 47 0.67 2.94 -8.68
N CYS A 48 -0.18 3.04 -7.68
CA CYS A 48 -0.35 4.25 -6.89
C CYS A 48 0.95 4.62 -6.15
N LEU A 49 1.57 3.69 -5.41
CA LEU A 49 2.81 4.00 -4.68
C LEU A 49 3.93 4.49 -5.61
N ILE A 50 4.10 3.86 -6.77
CA ILE A 50 5.08 4.28 -7.78
C ILE A 50 4.69 5.65 -8.35
N GLY A 51 3.41 5.84 -8.71
CA GLY A 51 2.88 7.08 -9.27
C GLY A 51 3.05 8.30 -8.36
N TYR A 52 3.08 8.09 -7.04
CA TYR A 52 3.35 9.13 -6.04
C TYR A 52 4.80 9.13 -5.50
N GLY A 53 5.72 8.46 -6.19
CA GLY A 53 7.15 8.70 -6.01
C GLY A 53 7.95 7.59 -5.32
N ALA A 54 7.37 6.42 -5.05
CA ALA A 54 8.14 5.26 -4.58
C ALA A 54 9.11 4.76 -5.68
N SER A 55 10.38 4.58 -5.31
CA SER A 55 11.40 3.96 -6.18
C SER A 55 11.36 2.43 -6.12
N ALA A 56 11.08 1.87 -4.94
CA ALA A 56 10.95 0.42 -4.75
C ALA A 56 9.94 0.11 -3.66
N ILE A 57 9.30 -1.04 -3.74
CA ILE A 57 8.24 -1.47 -2.81
C ILE A 57 8.56 -2.88 -2.34
N CYS A 58 8.60 -3.08 -1.02
CA CYS A 58 8.72 -4.37 -0.36
C CYS A 58 7.37 -4.73 0.29
N PRO A 59 6.54 -5.58 -0.35
CA PRO A 59 5.24 -5.99 0.16
C PRO A 59 5.38 -7.17 1.15
N HIS A 60 6.02 -6.95 2.30
CA HIS A 60 6.43 -8.03 3.20
C HIS A 60 5.26 -8.89 3.70
N VAL A 61 4.10 -8.30 4.01
CA VAL A 61 2.92 -9.06 4.46
C VAL A 61 2.32 -9.89 3.33
N ALA A 62 2.26 -9.37 2.09
CA ALA A 62 1.75 -10.16 0.96
C ALA A 62 2.64 -11.38 0.70
N LEU A 63 3.97 -11.20 0.75
CA LEU A 63 4.92 -12.30 0.61
C LEU A 63 4.78 -13.31 1.74
N ALA A 64 4.64 -12.86 3.00
CA ALA A 64 4.41 -13.74 4.14
C ALA A 64 3.06 -14.49 4.03
N HIS A 65 2.03 -13.82 3.52
CA HIS A 65 0.72 -14.42 3.28
C HIS A 65 0.81 -15.53 2.22
N ILE A 66 1.59 -15.36 1.16
CA ILE A 66 1.83 -16.41 0.15
C ILE A 66 2.48 -17.64 0.78
N ARG A 67 3.46 -17.46 1.69
CA ARG A 67 4.09 -18.58 2.42
C ARG A 67 3.05 -19.35 3.24
N ARG A 68 2.29 -18.63 4.07
CA ARG A 68 1.21 -19.23 4.88
C ARG A 68 0.12 -19.88 4.04
N TRP A 69 -0.21 -19.29 2.90
CA TRP A 69 -1.20 -19.86 1.98
C TRP A 69 -0.69 -21.16 1.38
N HIS A 70 0.56 -21.23 0.96
CA HIS A 70 1.20 -22.44 0.41
C HIS A 70 1.17 -23.59 1.42
N ASP A 71 1.49 -23.32 2.69
CA ASP A 71 1.43 -24.31 3.78
C ASP A 71 0.00 -24.79 4.12
N SER A 72 -1.03 -24.07 3.67
CA SER A 72 -2.43 -24.44 3.92
C SER A 72 -2.87 -25.60 3.03
N LYS A 73 -3.84 -26.41 3.50
CA LYS A 73 -4.41 -27.53 2.71
C LYS A 73 -4.84 -27.13 1.30
N LYS A 74 -5.41 -25.92 1.14
CA LYS A 74 -5.85 -25.39 -0.16
C LYS A 74 -4.69 -24.95 -1.04
N GLY A 75 -3.64 -24.38 -0.44
CA GLY A 75 -2.43 -23.99 -1.16
C GLY A 75 -1.67 -25.18 -1.67
N ALA A 76 -1.48 -26.21 -0.83
CA ALA A 76 -0.81 -27.44 -1.21
C ALA A 76 -1.45 -28.16 -2.42
N THR A 77 -2.79 -28.14 -2.54
CA THR A 77 -3.48 -28.71 -3.71
C THR A 77 -3.36 -27.83 -4.96
N ARG A 78 -3.33 -26.51 -4.80
CA ARG A 78 -3.33 -25.55 -5.92
C ARG A 78 -1.94 -25.14 -6.40
N SER A 79 -0.92 -25.34 -5.58
CA SER A 79 0.46 -25.05 -5.93
C SER A 79 1.01 -26.03 -6.94
N ASP A 80 0.35 -27.17 -7.20
CA ASP A 80 0.72 -28.13 -8.25
C ASP A 80 2.20 -28.55 -8.16
N GLY A 81 2.68 -28.77 -6.93
CA GLY A 81 4.08 -29.12 -6.66
C GLY A 81 5.08 -27.96 -6.73
N GLN A 82 4.65 -26.72 -6.98
CA GLN A 82 5.52 -25.54 -6.97
C GLN A 82 6.08 -25.25 -5.58
N THR A 83 7.33 -24.78 -5.52
CA THR A 83 7.94 -24.30 -4.28
C THR A 83 7.37 -22.94 -3.87
N VAL A 84 7.55 -22.57 -2.60
CA VAL A 84 7.12 -21.28 -2.05
C VAL A 84 7.75 -20.12 -2.84
N GLU A 85 9.02 -20.24 -3.20
CA GLU A 85 9.77 -19.25 -3.98
C GLU A 85 9.18 -19.08 -5.37
N GLN A 86 8.79 -20.19 -6.02
CA GLN A 86 8.11 -20.16 -7.32
C GLN A 86 6.78 -19.44 -7.23
N CYS A 87 5.97 -19.69 -6.19
CA CYS A 87 4.71 -18.98 -5.97
C CYS A 87 4.93 -17.47 -5.72
N GLN A 88 5.95 -17.09 -4.96
CA GLN A 88 6.32 -15.68 -4.77
C GLN A 88 6.78 -15.01 -6.06
N GLN A 89 7.54 -15.74 -6.90
CA GLN A 89 7.96 -15.25 -8.21
C GLN A 89 6.78 -15.11 -9.18
N ASN A 90 5.82 -16.03 -9.16
CA ASN A 90 4.58 -15.93 -9.93
C ASN A 90 3.76 -14.71 -9.51
N PHE A 91 3.64 -14.44 -8.21
CA PHE A 91 3.02 -13.22 -7.71
C PHE A 91 3.74 -11.96 -8.22
N LYS A 92 5.08 -11.91 -8.13
CA LYS A 92 5.87 -10.79 -8.66
C LYS A 92 5.64 -10.59 -10.17
N SER A 93 5.66 -11.66 -10.96
CA SER A 93 5.40 -11.60 -12.41
C SER A 93 3.99 -11.10 -12.72
N ALA A 94 2.98 -11.54 -11.97
CA ALA A 94 1.60 -11.09 -12.12
C ALA A 94 1.47 -9.58 -11.81
N ILE A 95 2.11 -9.11 -10.73
CA ILE A 95 2.13 -7.69 -10.39
C ILE A 95 2.82 -6.86 -11.47
N LEU A 96 3.99 -7.29 -11.96
CA LEU A 96 4.71 -6.60 -13.03
C LEU A 96 3.88 -6.54 -14.33
N GLY A 97 3.22 -7.63 -14.71
CA GLY A 97 2.29 -7.64 -15.84
C GLY A 97 1.11 -6.69 -15.66
N GLY A 98 0.56 -6.63 -14.44
CA GLY A 98 -0.51 -5.70 -14.08
C GLY A 98 -0.09 -4.24 -14.14
N ILE A 99 1.10 -3.89 -13.65
CA ILE A 99 1.65 -2.54 -13.73
C ILE A 99 1.86 -2.15 -15.20
N ARG A 100 2.45 -3.03 -16.02
CA ARG A 100 2.60 -2.80 -17.47
C ARG A 100 1.25 -2.54 -18.14
N LYS A 101 0.20 -3.27 -17.76
CA LYS A 101 -1.16 -3.06 -18.25
C LYS A 101 -1.77 -1.73 -17.82
N ILE A 102 -1.45 -1.24 -16.61
CA ILE A 102 -1.89 0.09 -16.15
C ILE A 102 -1.17 1.17 -16.95
N MET A 103 0.16 1.07 -17.09
CA MET A 103 0.98 2.03 -17.84
C MET A 103 0.57 2.09 -19.32
N SER A 104 0.28 0.94 -19.94
CA SER A 104 -0.10 0.87 -21.35
C SER A 104 -1.42 1.57 -21.67
N LYS A 105 -2.34 1.71 -20.69
CA LYS A 105 -3.58 2.49 -20.87
C LYS A 105 -3.31 3.97 -21.14
N MET A 106 -2.18 4.47 -20.65
CA MET A 106 -1.77 5.87 -20.77
C MET A 106 -0.67 6.07 -21.82
N GLY A 107 -0.30 5.00 -22.55
CA GLY A 107 0.77 5.04 -23.53
C GLY A 107 2.18 5.14 -22.94
N ILE A 108 2.36 4.84 -21.64
CA ILE A 108 3.66 4.93 -20.97
C ILE A 108 4.39 3.58 -21.09
N SER A 109 5.60 3.60 -21.63
CA SER A 109 6.41 2.39 -21.87
C SER A 109 7.52 2.17 -20.84
N VAL A 110 7.94 3.22 -20.13
CA VAL A 110 9.06 3.18 -19.17
C VAL A 110 8.57 3.53 -17.77
N LEU A 111 8.95 2.71 -16.78
CA LEU A 111 8.49 2.85 -15.39
C LEU A 111 8.96 4.17 -14.76
N GLU A 112 10.14 4.65 -15.14
CA GLU A 112 10.69 5.91 -14.64
C GLU A 112 9.83 7.12 -14.99
N CYS A 113 9.23 7.12 -16.19
CA CYS A 113 8.27 8.16 -16.61
C CYS A 113 6.94 8.05 -15.86
N TYR A 114 6.60 6.87 -15.34
CA TYR A 114 5.40 6.67 -14.53
C TYR A 114 5.60 7.14 -13.08
N ARG A 115 6.83 7.09 -12.57
CA ARG A 115 7.17 7.45 -11.19
C ARG A 115 7.00 8.95 -10.96
N GLY A 116 6.11 9.32 -10.04
CA GLY A 116 5.83 10.74 -9.72
C GLY A 116 4.95 11.45 -10.75
N ALA A 117 4.46 10.75 -11.78
CA ALA A 117 3.63 11.35 -12.83
C ALA A 117 2.18 11.61 -12.41
N GLN A 118 1.75 11.07 -11.26
CA GLN A 118 0.41 11.29 -10.70
C GLN A 118 -0.74 11.06 -11.70
N ILE A 119 -0.68 9.94 -12.43
CA ILE A 119 -1.69 9.58 -13.44
C ILE A 119 -2.95 8.99 -12.77
N PHE A 120 -3.53 9.77 -11.86
CA PHE A 120 -4.66 9.41 -11.01
C PHE A 120 -5.58 10.61 -10.82
N GLN A 121 -6.78 10.35 -10.34
CA GLN A 121 -7.74 11.35 -9.91
C GLN A 121 -8.21 10.99 -8.51
N CYS A 122 -8.21 11.96 -7.60
CA CYS A 122 -8.71 11.78 -6.26
C CYS A 122 -10.24 11.95 -6.26
N LEU A 123 -10.94 11.05 -5.57
CA LEU A 123 -12.39 11.12 -5.37
C LEU A 123 -12.66 10.95 -3.88
N GLY A 124 -13.36 11.91 -3.26
CA GLY A 124 -13.77 11.83 -1.86
C GLY A 124 -12.65 12.11 -0.86
N LEU A 125 -11.60 12.83 -1.26
CA LEU A 125 -10.56 13.34 -0.35
C LEU A 125 -10.69 14.85 -0.23
N SER A 126 -10.53 15.36 1.00
CA SER A 126 -10.48 16.80 1.25
C SER A 126 -9.25 17.45 0.63
N ASP A 127 -9.37 18.72 0.27
CA ASP A 127 -8.27 19.52 -0.29
C ASP A 127 -7.05 19.61 0.64
N ASP A 128 -7.23 19.60 1.96
CA ASP A 128 -6.12 19.57 2.92
C ASP A 128 -5.31 18.27 2.81
N VAL A 129 -5.97 17.13 2.62
CA VAL A 129 -5.28 15.84 2.40
C VAL A 129 -4.55 15.85 1.05
N VAL A 130 -5.22 16.30 0.00
CA VAL A 130 -4.67 16.34 -1.36
C VAL A 130 -3.47 17.28 -1.43
N SER A 131 -3.56 18.50 -0.91
CA SER A 131 -2.45 19.47 -0.90
C SER A 131 -1.23 19.01 -0.09
N ARG A 132 -1.43 18.19 0.95
CA ARG A 132 -0.32 17.66 1.76
C ARG A 132 0.39 16.48 1.12
N ALA A 133 -0.35 15.53 0.54
CA ALA A 133 0.21 14.24 0.12
C ALA A 133 0.08 13.92 -1.37
N PHE A 134 -0.80 14.60 -2.10
CA PHE A 134 -1.12 14.31 -3.50
C PHE A 134 -1.17 15.59 -4.34
N ASP A 135 -0.33 16.56 -3.99
CA ASP A 135 -0.31 17.92 -4.54
C ASP A 135 -0.19 17.88 -6.08
N GLY A 136 -1.11 18.54 -6.79
CA GLY A 136 -1.22 18.48 -8.26
C GLY A 136 -2.18 17.41 -8.81
N THR A 137 -2.73 16.52 -7.97
CA THR A 137 -3.77 15.57 -8.40
C THR A 137 -5.15 16.25 -8.40
N PRO A 138 -5.94 16.16 -9.49
CA PRO A 138 -7.30 16.70 -9.48
C PRO A 138 -8.19 15.95 -8.49
N SER A 139 -8.91 16.70 -7.64
CA SER A 139 -9.94 16.18 -6.74
C SER A 139 -11.28 16.84 -7.08
N VAL A 140 -12.26 16.06 -7.54
CA VAL A 140 -13.54 16.59 -8.04
C VAL A 140 -14.58 16.71 -6.92
N VAL A 141 -14.50 15.82 -5.92
CA VAL A 141 -15.46 15.70 -4.84
C VAL A 141 -14.69 15.76 -3.53
N GLN A 142 -14.96 16.79 -2.73
CA GLN A 142 -14.46 16.94 -1.38
C GLN A 142 -14.97 15.80 -0.50
N GLY A 143 -14.17 15.42 0.50
CA GLY A 143 -14.57 14.36 1.41
C GLY A 143 -13.62 14.23 2.58
N MET A 144 -13.00 13.07 2.68
CA MET A 144 -12.36 12.60 3.89
C MET A 144 -11.20 13.50 4.32
N THR A 145 -11.19 13.85 5.60
CA THR A 145 -10.15 14.59 6.31
C THR A 145 -9.08 13.63 6.86
N LEU A 146 -7.93 14.17 7.27
CA LEU A 146 -6.88 13.38 7.92
C LEU A 146 -7.37 12.68 9.20
N GLN A 147 -8.28 13.32 9.95
CA GLN A 147 -8.84 12.74 11.17
C GLN A 147 -9.71 11.53 10.86
N GLU A 148 -10.52 11.59 9.80
CA GLU A 148 -11.35 10.46 9.39
C GLU A 148 -10.51 9.29 8.87
N ILE A 149 -9.44 9.57 8.10
CA ILE A 149 -8.47 8.53 7.67
C ILE A 149 -7.81 7.86 8.89
N ALA A 150 -7.46 8.65 9.92
CA ALA A 150 -6.92 8.12 11.16
C ALA A 150 -7.95 7.25 11.91
N ASN A 151 -9.21 7.67 11.94
CA ASN A 151 -10.30 6.91 12.55
C ASN A 151 -10.53 5.56 11.84
N GLU A 152 -10.48 5.52 10.50
CA GLU A 152 -10.53 4.26 9.75
C GLU A 152 -9.36 3.34 10.08
N SER A 153 -8.15 3.90 10.16
CA SER A 153 -6.96 3.13 10.53
C SER A 153 -7.09 2.56 11.95
N MET A 154 -7.64 3.33 12.89
CA MET A 154 -7.93 2.88 14.25
C MET A 154 -8.98 1.76 14.27
N LEU A 155 -9.99 1.81 13.39
CA LEU A 155 -11.01 0.76 13.28
C LEU A 155 -10.40 -0.57 12.83
N PHE A 156 -9.47 -0.55 11.87
CA PHE A 156 -8.71 -1.75 11.49
C PHE A 156 -7.83 -2.25 12.65
N HIS A 157 -7.20 -1.33 13.38
CA HIS A 157 -6.39 -1.67 14.54
C HIS A 157 -7.20 -2.37 15.64
N LYS A 158 -8.36 -1.81 16.03
CA LYS A 158 -9.28 -2.40 17.02
C LYS A 158 -9.79 -3.79 16.61
N ARG A 159 -10.04 -4.01 15.31
CA ARG A 159 -10.43 -5.32 14.78
C ARG A 159 -9.30 -6.35 14.84
N ALA A 160 -8.06 -5.92 14.63
CA ALA A 160 -6.90 -6.79 14.68
C ALA A 160 -6.46 -7.11 16.12
N PHE A 161 -6.68 -6.17 17.05
CA PHE A 161 -6.37 -6.30 18.47
C PHE A 161 -7.61 -6.02 19.32
N PRO A 162 -8.53 -6.99 19.45
CA PRO A 162 -9.68 -6.82 20.35
C PRO A 162 -9.18 -6.70 21.79
N GLU A 163 -9.71 -5.74 22.53
CA GLU A 163 -9.55 -5.70 23.98
C GLU A 163 -10.22 -6.98 24.53
N ILE A 164 -9.42 -7.85 25.14
CA ILE A 164 -9.93 -9.03 25.82
C ILE A 164 -10.60 -8.52 27.08
N GLU A 165 -11.92 -8.31 27.05
CA GLU A 165 -12.65 -8.19 28.31
C GLU A 165 -12.39 -9.47 29.11
N PRO A 166 -11.96 -9.38 30.38
CA PRO A 166 -11.81 -10.56 31.21
C PRO A 166 -13.21 -11.15 31.40
N THR A 167 -13.54 -12.16 30.60
CA THR A 167 -14.74 -12.98 30.81
C THR A 167 -14.70 -13.41 32.26
N LYS A 168 -15.69 -12.96 33.04
CA LYS A 168 -15.90 -13.44 34.41
C LYS A 168 -15.85 -14.96 34.36
N LEU A 169 -14.80 -15.53 34.93
CA LEU A 169 -14.74 -16.95 35.21
C LEU A 169 -15.85 -17.20 36.22
N GLU A 170 -17.03 -17.61 35.73
CA GLU A 170 -18.04 -18.22 36.58
C GLU A 170 -17.41 -19.52 37.10
N THR A 171 -16.87 -19.45 38.31
CA THR A 171 -16.59 -20.60 39.16
C THR A 171 -17.90 -21.37 39.36
N GLN A 172 -18.03 -22.49 38.67
CA GLN A 172 -18.89 -23.61 39.05
C GLN A 172 -18.05 -24.68 39.72
#